data_AF-A0A822AL29-F1
#
_entry.id   AF-A0A822AL29-F1
#
_cell.length_a   1.000
_cell.length_b   1.000
_cell.length_c   1.000
_cell.angle_alpha   90.00
_cell.angle_beta   90.00
_cell.angle_gamma   90.00
#
_symmetry.space_group_name_H-M   'P 1'
#
loop_
_entity.id
_entity.type
_entity.pdbx_description
1 polymer ?
#
loop_
_entity_poly.entity_id
_entity_poly.type
_entity_poly.pdbx_seq_one_letter_code
_entity_poly.pdbx_strand_id
1 'polypeptide(L)'
;FPADILEMPFFNKDAPKYLNYGGIGAVIGHEITHGFDDSGCQYDKDGNHISLWTPETIEKFNAPFVCMLCVRLAYQNWVQTHPNMDKQLPGLSDYSAEQFFFINYGQIWCSKMTDANALNRILTGVHSPEEFRVRGRTSNFHEFDRVFKCTPGQNNSQVNKCTVW
;
A
#
# COMPACT_ATOMS: atom_id res chain seq x y z
N PHE A 1 12.20 -0.24 -11.19
CA PHE A 1 11.13 0.73 -11.54
C PHE A 1 11.46 1.40 -12.86
N PRO A 2 10.71 1.13 -13.94
CA PRO A 2 10.87 1.83 -15.23
C PRO A 2 10.68 3.35 -15.09
N ALA A 3 11.16 4.14 -16.04
CA ALA A 3 11.03 5.60 -15.98
C ALA A 3 9.56 6.07 -15.99
N ASP A 4 8.70 5.37 -16.73
CA ASP A 4 7.29 5.74 -16.93
C ASP A 4 6.43 5.64 -15.67
N ILE A 5 6.85 4.94 -14.61
CA ILE A 5 6.13 4.95 -13.33
C ILE A 5 6.61 6.08 -12.40
N LEU A 6 7.70 6.78 -12.75
CA LEU A 6 8.30 7.85 -11.95
C LEU A 6 7.74 9.22 -12.35
N GLU A 7 6.42 9.28 -12.54
CA GLU A 7 5.67 10.48 -12.89
C GLU A 7 4.42 10.62 -12.01
N MET A 8 3.71 11.76 -12.11
CA MET A 8 2.46 11.95 -11.39
C MET A 8 1.40 10.96 -11.91
N PRO A 9 0.56 10.36 -11.03
CA PRO A 9 0.38 10.66 -9.60
C PRO A 9 1.32 9.88 -8.63
N PHE A 10 2.23 9.05 -9.14
CA PHE A 10 3.09 8.21 -8.29
C PHE A 10 4.26 8.99 -7.69
N PHE A 11 4.96 9.78 -8.50
CA PHE A 11 6.15 10.51 -8.07
C PHE A 11 6.23 11.91 -8.69
N ASN A 12 6.60 12.87 -7.86
CA ASN A 12 7.08 14.18 -8.29
C ASN A 12 8.09 14.71 -7.26
N LYS A 13 9.28 15.12 -7.72
CA LYS A 13 10.36 15.59 -6.83
C LYS A 13 9.95 16.80 -5.98
N ASP A 14 9.12 17.67 -6.53
CA ASP A 14 8.67 18.94 -5.93
C ASP A 14 7.36 18.79 -5.15
N ALA A 15 6.69 17.63 -5.26
CA ALA A 15 5.49 17.36 -4.48
C ALA A 15 5.80 17.11 -3.00
N PRO A 16 4.86 17.44 -2.10
CA PRO A 16 4.95 17.05 -0.70
C PRO A 16 5.20 15.55 -0.53
N LYS A 17 6.00 15.17 0.46
CA LYS A 17 6.47 13.79 0.57
C LYS A 17 5.36 12.79 0.90
N TYR A 18 4.32 13.15 1.63
CA TYR A 18 3.18 12.26 1.85
C TYR A 18 2.54 11.77 0.54
N LEU A 19 2.55 12.59 -0.53
CA LEU A 19 2.07 12.14 -1.85
C LEU A 19 3.02 11.10 -2.43
N ASN A 20 4.32 11.38 -2.48
CA ASN A 20 5.31 10.41 -2.99
C ASN A 20 5.31 9.10 -2.20
N TYR A 21 5.24 9.14 -0.88
CA TYR A 21 5.16 7.93 -0.05
C TYR A 21 3.83 7.18 -0.25
N GLY A 22 2.70 7.89 -0.40
CA GLY A 22 1.40 7.27 -0.69
C GLY A 22 1.28 6.72 -2.12
N GLY A 23 2.04 7.28 -3.07
CA GLY A 23 2.10 6.86 -4.47
C GLY A 23 3.23 5.87 -4.72
N ILE A 24 4.38 6.35 -5.22
CA ILE A 24 5.52 5.48 -5.55
C ILE A 24 6.06 4.72 -4.35
N GLY A 25 5.98 5.27 -3.14
CA GLY A 25 6.37 4.56 -1.92
C GLY A 25 5.55 3.29 -1.70
N ALA A 26 4.23 3.34 -1.96
CA ALA A 26 3.36 2.16 -1.88
C ALA A 26 3.70 1.12 -2.95
N VAL A 27 4.07 1.55 -4.16
CA VAL A 27 4.54 0.65 -5.23
C VAL A 27 5.89 0.02 -4.86
N ILE A 28 6.83 0.79 -4.31
CA ILE A 28 8.11 0.25 -3.83
C ILE A 28 7.87 -0.80 -2.72
N GLY A 29 6.99 -0.48 -1.76
CA GLY A 29 6.60 -1.42 -0.72
C GLY A 29 5.97 -2.69 -1.28
N HIS A 30 5.16 -2.58 -2.34
CA HIS A 30 4.55 -3.72 -3.04
C HIS A 30 5.60 -4.65 -3.65
N GLU A 31 6.55 -4.10 -4.42
CA GLU A 31 7.60 -4.92 -5.05
C GLU A 31 8.55 -5.55 -4.02
N ILE A 32 8.85 -4.84 -2.92
CA ILE A 32 9.64 -5.42 -1.82
C ILE A 32 8.88 -6.60 -1.21
N THR A 33 7.57 -6.46 -0.96
CA THR A 33 6.78 -7.55 -0.40
C THR A 33 6.61 -8.74 -1.33
N HIS A 34 6.77 -8.58 -2.65
CA HIS A 34 6.81 -9.72 -3.56
C HIS A 34 7.99 -10.66 -3.30
N GLY A 35 9.09 -10.18 -2.71
CA GLY A 35 10.17 -11.06 -2.23
C GLY A 35 9.78 -11.94 -1.05
N PHE A 36 8.64 -11.67 -0.43
CA PHE A 36 8.15 -12.36 0.76
C PHE A 36 6.68 -12.77 0.66
N ASP A 37 6.12 -12.83 -0.55
CA ASP A 37 4.79 -13.41 -0.75
C ASP A 37 4.87 -14.94 -0.80
N ASP A 38 3.74 -15.59 -1.07
CA ASP A 38 3.63 -17.05 -1.13
C ASP A 38 4.55 -17.69 -2.19
N SER A 39 4.95 -16.93 -3.22
CA SER A 39 5.95 -17.35 -4.20
C SER A 39 7.36 -16.92 -3.79
N GLY A 40 7.55 -15.64 -3.46
CA GLY A 40 8.84 -15.04 -3.16
C GLY A 40 9.55 -15.65 -1.96
N CYS A 41 8.81 -16.04 -0.91
CA CYS A 41 9.37 -16.68 0.27
C CYS A 41 10.07 -18.02 0.01
N GLN A 42 9.86 -18.62 -1.18
CA GLN A 42 10.48 -19.86 -1.60
C GLN A 42 11.88 -19.65 -2.21
N TYR A 43 12.32 -18.39 -2.34
CA TYR A 43 13.60 -18.02 -2.91
C TYR A 43 14.52 -17.41 -1.86
N ASP A 44 15.81 -17.71 -1.95
CA ASP A 44 16.83 -17.07 -1.13
C ASP A 44 17.22 -15.68 -1.69
N LYS A 45 18.14 -15.00 -1.00
CA LYS A 45 18.65 -13.67 -1.38
C LYS A 45 19.35 -13.63 -2.76
N ASP A 46 19.74 -14.78 -3.30
CA ASP A 46 20.44 -14.91 -4.58
C ASP A 46 19.48 -15.38 -5.69
N GLY A 47 18.21 -15.65 -5.37
CA GLY A 47 17.17 -16.09 -6.30
C GLY A 47 17.14 -17.61 -6.53
N ASN A 48 17.74 -18.41 -5.65
CA ASN A 48 17.66 -19.87 -5.73
C ASN A 48 16.38 -20.36 -5.05
N HIS A 49 15.72 -21.37 -5.63
CA HIS A 49 14.54 -22.02 -5.03
C HIS A 49 14.95 -22.90 -3.84
N ILE A 50 15.11 -22.25 -2.69
CA ILE A 50 15.54 -22.84 -1.43
C ILE A 50 14.68 -22.22 -0.33
N SER A 51 13.85 -23.04 0.31
CA SER A 51 13.08 -22.58 1.45
C SER A 51 13.99 -22.34 2.66
N LEU A 52 14.09 -21.08 3.06
CA LEU A 52 14.81 -20.66 4.28
C LEU A 52 13.93 -20.73 5.53
N TRP A 53 12.66 -21.09 5.36
CA TRP A 53 11.62 -21.02 6.38
C TRP A 53 11.32 -22.40 6.94
N THR A 54 11.00 -22.49 8.24
CA THR A 54 10.55 -23.74 8.83
C THR A 54 9.13 -24.07 8.37
N PRO A 55 8.72 -25.35 8.31
CA PRO A 55 7.34 -25.73 7.97
C PRO A 55 6.29 -25.03 8.85
N GLU A 56 6.59 -24.85 10.14
CA GLU A 56 5.71 -24.14 11.08
C GLU A 56 5.52 -22.66 10.68
N THR A 57 6.58 -22.01 10.18
CA THR A 57 6.51 -20.60 9.77
C THR A 57 5.72 -20.47 8.48
N ILE A 58 5.89 -21.40 7.54
CA ILE A 58 5.11 -21.47 6.30
C ILE A 58 3.62 -21.70 6.60
N GLU A 59 3.28 -22.58 7.54
CA GLU A 59 1.88 -22.82 7.94
C GLU A 59 1.24 -21.57 8.56
N LYS A 60 2.01 -20.80 9.32
CA LYS A 60 1.55 -19.54 9.93
C LYS A 60 1.58 -18.37 8.95
N PHE A 61 2.29 -18.50 7.83
CA PHE A 61 2.40 -17.47 6.81
C PHE A 61 1.08 -17.39 6.02
N ASN A 62 0.21 -16.47 6.43
CA ASN A 62 -1.08 -16.27 5.80
C ASN A 62 -1.20 -14.85 5.23
N ALA A 63 -1.11 -14.75 3.90
CA ALA A 63 -1.82 -13.78 3.03
C ALA A 63 -1.06 -12.53 2.48
N PRO A 64 -1.56 -11.95 1.36
CA PRO A 64 -0.80 -11.17 0.36
C PRO A 64 -0.86 -9.66 0.59
N PHE A 65 -0.52 -9.19 1.80
CA PHE A 65 -0.70 -7.80 2.15
C PHE A 65 0.58 -6.97 1.93
N VAL A 66 0.53 -6.01 0.97
CA VAL A 66 1.58 -5.00 0.68
C VAL A 66 2.08 -4.31 1.95
N CYS A 67 3.37 -4.09 2.19
CA CYS A 67 3.80 -3.45 3.45
C CYS A 67 3.53 -1.94 3.51
N MET A 68 2.26 -1.50 3.55
CA MET A 68 1.88 -0.09 3.75
C MET A 68 2.31 0.41 5.13
N LEU A 69 2.46 -0.49 6.11
CA LEU A 69 3.06 -0.19 7.40
C LEU A 69 4.51 0.29 7.23
N CYS A 70 5.34 -0.47 6.52
CA CYS A 70 6.73 -0.12 6.24
C CYS A 70 6.83 1.25 5.56
N VAL A 71 6.02 1.49 4.53
CA VAL A 71 6.03 2.75 3.77
C VAL A 71 5.59 3.93 4.65
N ARG A 72 4.57 3.73 5.49
CA ARG A 72 4.15 4.74 6.46
C ARG A 72 5.22 5.02 7.51
N LEU A 73 5.87 3.99 8.05
CA LEU A 73 6.97 4.16 9.02
C LEU A 73 8.15 4.91 8.39
N ALA A 74 8.47 4.62 7.13
CA ALA A 74 9.46 5.37 6.37
C ALA A 74 9.07 6.85 6.21
N TYR A 75 7.79 7.13 5.90
CA TYR A 75 7.29 8.51 5.88
C TYR A 75 7.42 9.20 7.25
N GLN A 76 7.05 8.52 8.33
CA GLN A 76 7.16 9.07 9.68
C GLN A 76 8.62 9.37 10.06
N ASN A 77 9.56 8.49 9.71
CA ASN A 77 10.98 8.72 9.90
C ASN A 77 11.46 9.94 9.10
N TRP A 78 11.00 10.10 7.86
CA TRP A 78 11.31 11.27 7.05
C TRP A 78 10.80 12.58 7.69
N VAL A 79 9.57 12.59 8.21
CA VAL A 79 9.00 13.75 8.91
C VAL A 79 9.83 14.11 10.15
N GLN A 80 10.28 13.12 10.92
CA GLN A 80 11.12 13.34 12.10
C GLN A 80 12.48 13.96 11.76
N THR A 81 13.07 13.56 10.61
CA THR A 81 14.39 14.03 10.18
C THR A 81 14.34 15.34 9.38
N HIS A 82 13.17 15.75 8.91
CA HIS A 82 12.95 16.96 8.10
C HIS A 82 11.79 17.81 8.65
N PRO A 83 11.92 18.33 9.89
CA PRO A 83 10.86 19.14 10.49
C PRO A 83 10.53 20.35 9.62
N ASN A 84 9.24 20.69 9.52
CA ASN A 84 8.69 21.83 8.74
C ASN A 84 8.73 21.69 7.21
N MET A 85 9.14 20.54 6.67
CA MET A 85 9.10 20.28 5.22
C MET A 85 7.76 19.68 4.76
N ASP A 86 6.89 19.34 5.72
CA ASP A 86 5.56 18.79 5.48
C ASP A 86 4.55 19.93 5.23
N LYS A 87 4.47 20.40 3.97
CA LYS A 87 3.61 21.52 3.56
C LYS A 87 2.20 21.03 3.23
N GLN A 88 1.18 21.73 3.71
CA GLN A 88 -0.20 21.53 3.26
C GLN A 88 -0.37 21.94 1.80
N LEU A 89 -1.28 21.28 1.09
CA LEU A 89 -1.65 21.66 -0.26
C LEU A 89 -2.50 22.94 -0.25
N PRO A 90 -2.20 23.94 -1.09
CA PRO A 90 -3.04 25.11 -1.26
C PRO A 90 -4.47 24.72 -1.66
N GLY A 91 -5.48 25.24 -0.96
CA GLY A 91 -6.89 24.96 -1.27
C GLY A 91 -7.42 23.62 -0.77
N LEU A 92 -6.61 22.81 -0.07
CA LEU A 92 -7.04 21.56 0.56
C LEU A 92 -6.50 21.44 2.00
N SER A 93 -6.61 22.52 2.77
CA SER A 93 -6.15 22.59 4.17
C SER A 93 -6.98 21.74 5.14
N ASP A 94 -8.14 21.24 4.70
CA ASP A 94 -9.04 20.42 5.52
C ASP A 94 -8.49 19.01 5.78
N TYR A 95 -7.46 18.60 5.04
CA TYR A 95 -6.79 17.31 5.21
C TYR A 95 -5.39 17.49 5.78
N SER A 96 -5.07 16.63 6.74
CA SER A 96 -3.70 16.46 7.25
C SER A 96 -2.81 15.73 6.24
N ALA A 97 -1.49 15.87 6.39
CA ALA A 97 -0.51 15.13 5.60
C ALA A 97 -0.69 13.61 5.72
N GLU A 98 -1.01 13.10 6.91
CA GLU A 98 -1.32 11.67 7.11
C GLU A 98 -2.58 11.25 6.35
N GLN A 99 -3.61 12.10 6.26
CA GLN A 99 -4.79 11.81 5.42
C GLN A 99 -4.43 11.82 3.94
N PHE A 100 -3.62 12.78 3.48
CA PHE A 100 -3.19 12.83 2.08
C PHE A 100 -2.35 11.65 1.64
N PHE A 101 -1.56 11.05 2.53
CA PHE A 101 -0.88 9.80 2.25
C PHE A 101 -1.86 8.71 1.78
N PHE A 102 -2.96 8.51 2.51
CA PHE A 102 -3.98 7.53 2.16
C PHE A 102 -4.86 7.97 0.98
N ILE A 103 -5.13 9.27 0.84
CA ILE A 103 -5.87 9.80 -0.32
C ILE A 103 -5.08 9.56 -1.60
N ASN A 104 -3.78 9.87 -1.62
CA ASN A 104 -2.95 9.63 -2.80
C ASN A 104 -2.81 8.13 -3.10
N TYR A 105 -2.66 7.30 -2.06
CA TYR A 105 -2.73 5.84 -2.22
C TYR A 105 -4.04 5.39 -2.87
N GLY A 106 -5.18 5.97 -2.49
CA GLY A 106 -6.46 5.69 -3.16
C GLY A 106 -6.49 6.17 -4.61
N GLN A 107 -5.95 7.36 -4.88
CA GLN A 107 -5.99 8.02 -6.19
C GLN A 107 -5.22 7.25 -7.27
N ILE A 108 -4.10 6.61 -6.93
CA ILE A 108 -3.33 5.81 -7.91
C ILE A 108 -4.11 4.59 -8.43
N TRP A 109 -5.19 4.20 -7.76
CA TRP A 109 -6.06 3.09 -8.13
C TRP A 109 -7.41 3.56 -8.72
N CYS A 110 -7.59 4.85 -8.99
CA CYS A 110 -8.81 5.33 -9.64
C CYS A 110 -8.91 4.77 -11.06
N SER A 111 -9.78 3.78 -11.27
CA SER A 111 -10.02 3.16 -12.57
C SER A 111 -11.50 2.80 -12.75
N LYS A 112 -11.90 2.52 -13.99
CA LYS A 112 -13.19 1.91 -14.31
C LYS A 112 -12.98 0.85 -15.37
N MET A 113 -13.71 -0.25 -15.26
CA MET A 113 -13.67 -1.37 -16.19
C MET A 113 -15.05 -1.60 -16.80
N THR A 114 -15.10 -2.13 -18.01
CA THR A 114 -16.35 -2.69 -18.57
C THR A 114 -16.66 -4.02 -17.89
N ASP A 115 -17.93 -4.43 -17.86
CA ASP A 115 -18.34 -5.70 -17.23
C ASP A 115 -17.60 -6.90 -17.82
N ALA A 116 -17.40 -6.91 -19.15
CA ALA A 116 -16.65 -7.95 -19.83
C ALA A 116 -15.18 -8.00 -19.40
N ASN A 117 -14.54 -6.84 -19.24
CA ASN A 117 -13.15 -6.77 -18.77
C ASN A 117 -13.04 -7.13 -17.29
N ALA A 118 -13.98 -6.67 -16.45
CA ALA A 118 -14.05 -7.03 -15.05
C ALA A 118 -14.19 -8.56 -14.87
N LEU A 119 -15.09 -9.20 -15.62
CA LEU A 119 -15.25 -10.65 -15.60
C LEU A 119 -13.97 -11.38 -16.05
N ASN A 120 -13.36 -10.94 -17.15
CA ASN A 120 -12.11 -11.53 -17.64
C ASN A 120 -11.02 -11.45 -16.55
N ARG A 121 -10.83 -10.26 -15.97
CA ARG A 121 -9.86 -10.04 -14.91
C ARG A 121 -10.10 -10.87 -13.66
N ILE A 122 -11.34 -11.05 -13.23
CA ILE A 122 -11.67 -11.90 -12.08
C ILE A 122 -11.26 -13.35 -12.34
N LEU A 123 -11.38 -13.81 -13.59
CA LEU A 123 -11.10 -15.20 -13.96
C LEU A 123 -9.61 -15.46 -14.26
N THR A 124 -8.88 -14.48 -14.76
CA THR A 124 -7.51 -14.69 -15.27
C THR A 124 -6.45 -13.85 -14.56
N GLY A 125 -6.84 -12.84 -13.80
CA GLY A 125 -5.93 -11.91 -13.14
C GLY A 125 -5.47 -12.42 -11.78
N VAL A 126 -4.20 -12.15 -11.45
CA VAL A 126 -3.63 -12.38 -10.10
C VAL A 126 -3.82 -11.18 -9.17
N HIS A 127 -4.18 -10.03 -9.73
CA HIS A 127 -4.41 -8.80 -8.98
C HIS A 127 -5.90 -8.63 -8.70
N SER A 128 -6.24 -8.27 -7.46
CA SER A 128 -7.60 -7.83 -7.13
C SER A 128 -7.98 -6.59 -7.96
N PRO A 129 -9.27 -6.41 -8.28
CA PRO A 129 -9.76 -5.17 -8.89
C PRO A 129 -9.40 -3.96 -8.02
N GLU A 130 -9.20 -2.80 -8.66
CA GLU A 130 -8.60 -1.62 -8.05
C GLU A 130 -9.34 -1.12 -6.81
N GLU A 131 -10.68 -1.10 -6.83
CA GLU A 131 -11.51 -0.74 -5.68
C GLU A 131 -11.19 -1.61 -4.45
N PHE A 132 -10.98 -2.92 -4.66
CA PHE A 132 -10.66 -3.86 -3.60
C PHE A 132 -9.20 -3.76 -3.16
N ARG A 133 -8.28 -3.31 -4.03
CA ARG A 133 -6.89 -2.99 -3.62
C ARG A 133 -6.85 -1.81 -2.65
N VAL A 134 -7.74 -0.83 -2.82
CA VAL A 134 -7.89 0.28 -1.86
C VAL A 134 -8.62 -0.21 -0.62
N ARG A 135 -9.86 -0.69 -0.78
CA ARG A 135 -10.73 -1.01 0.36
C ARG A 135 -10.20 -2.15 1.21
N GLY A 136 -9.73 -3.23 0.58
CA GLY A 136 -9.17 -4.39 1.27
C GLY A 136 -7.95 -4.00 2.09
N ARG A 137 -7.08 -3.13 1.55
CA ARG A 137 -5.91 -2.63 2.27
C ARG A 137 -6.31 -1.74 3.45
N THR A 138 -7.07 -0.68 3.20
CA THR A 138 -7.40 0.31 4.25
C THR A 138 -8.26 -0.31 5.36
N SER A 139 -9.10 -1.29 5.03
CA SER A 139 -9.96 -1.96 6.03
C SER A 139 -9.19 -2.77 7.07
N ASN A 140 -8.02 -3.27 6.69
CA ASN A 140 -7.12 -4.03 7.54
C ASN A 140 -6.06 -3.16 8.24
N PHE A 141 -6.09 -1.83 8.05
CA PHE A 141 -5.03 -0.96 8.53
C PHE A 141 -5.49 -0.11 9.71
N HIS A 142 -4.89 -0.31 10.90
CA HIS A 142 -5.27 0.42 12.11
C HIS A 142 -5.00 1.92 11.98
N GLU A 143 -3.94 2.30 11.27
CA GLU A 143 -3.57 3.70 11.14
C GLU A 143 -4.45 4.45 10.15
N PHE A 144 -5.08 3.76 9.21
CA PHE A 144 -6.15 4.34 8.41
C PHE A 144 -7.30 4.77 9.32
N ASP A 145 -7.75 3.86 10.21
CA ASP A 145 -8.83 4.16 11.16
C ASP A 145 -8.47 5.30 12.10
N ARG A 146 -7.25 5.34 12.62
CA ARG A 146 -6.78 6.45 13.47
C ARG A 146 -6.83 7.79 12.73
N VAL A 147 -6.34 7.82 11.49
CA VAL A 147 -6.18 9.05 10.70
C VAL A 147 -7.53 9.59 10.22
N PHE A 148 -8.47 8.72 9.86
CA PHE A 148 -9.82 9.11 9.44
C PHE A 148 -10.86 9.04 10.55
N LYS A 149 -10.46 8.66 11.77
CA LYS A 149 -11.34 8.48 12.94
C LYS A 149 -12.47 7.49 12.66
N CYS A 150 -12.16 6.37 12.00
CA CYS A 150 -13.12 5.31 11.71
C CYS A 150 -13.43 4.48 12.97
N THR A 151 -14.70 4.14 13.16
CA THR A 151 -15.11 3.15 14.17
C THR A 151 -14.93 1.73 13.61
N PRO A 152 -14.36 0.78 14.37
CA PRO A 152 -14.28 -0.62 13.93
C PRO A 152 -15.64 -1.18 13.52
N GLY A 153 -15.71 -1.82 12.35
CA GLY A 153 -16.96 -2.34 11.77
C GLY A 153 -17.79 -1.30 11.01
N GLN A 154 -17.35 -0.04 10.92
CA GLN A 154 -17.98 1.03 10.15
C GLN A 154 -16.99 1.64 9.14
N ASN A 155 -17.50 2.37 8.15
CA ASN A 155 -16.67 3.17 7.22
C ASN A 155 -15.49 2.39 6.61
N ASN A 156 -15.75 1.16 6.17
CA ASN A 156 -14.74 0.25 5.60
C ASN A 156 -13.61 -0.12 6.57
N SER A 157 -13.83 -0.07 7.90
CA SER A 157 -12.93 -0.64 8.92
C SER A 157 -13.41 -2.03 9.34
N GLN A 158 -12.50 -3.01 9.43
CA GLN A 158 -12.81 -4.33 9.98
C GLN A 158 -12.60 -4.38 11.50
N VAL A 159 -13.45 -5.18 12.17
CA VAL A 159 -13.26 -5.52 13.60
C VAL A 159 -12.04 -6.42 13.77
N ASN A 160 -11.94 -7.46 12.95
CA ASN A 160 -10.79 -8.36 12.90
C ASN A 160 -9.94 -8.00 11.69
N LYS A 161 -8.73 -7.48 11.92
CA LYS A 161 -7.82 -7.04 10.85
C LYS A 161 -6.77 -8.10 10.58
N CYS A 162 -6.48 -8.32 9.30
CA CYS A 162 -5.40 -9.20 8.86
C CYS A 162 -4.07 -8.42 8.82
N THR A 163 -2.99 -9.01 9.31
CA THR A 163 -1.64 -8.42 9.25
C THR A 163 -0.60 -9.51 9.10
N VAL A 164 0.41 -9.24 8.28
CA VAL A 164 1.55 -10.15 8.03
C VAL A 164 2.84 -9.36 8.11
N TRP A 165 2.96 -8.33 7.28
CA TRP A 165 4.10 -7.42 7.13
C TRP A 165 3.77 -5.99 7.58
#